data_AF-A0A2T1EVX1-F1
#
_entry.id   AF-A0A2T1EVX1-F1
#
_cell.length_a   1.000
_cell.length_b   1.000
_cell.length_c   1.000
_cell.angle_alpha   90.00
_cell.angle_beta   90.00
_cell.angle_gamma   90.00
#
_symmetry.space_group_name_H-M   'P 1'
#
loop_
_entity.id
_entity.type
_entity.pdbx_description
1 polymer ?
#
loop_
_entity_poly.entity_id
_entity_poly.type
_entity_poly.pdbx_seq_one_letter_code
_entity_poly.pdbx_strand_id
1 'polypeptide(L)'
;TSPMKSLPRDMIFEQDPAQILEALLPLYLNNQLLRALQESAASELAARMTAMNNASENASDLIRSLTLTYNKARQAAITQEILEVSGGAEALNG
;
A
#
# COMPACT_ATOMS: atom_id res chain seq x y z
N THR A 1 0.04 -27.11 -48.00
CA THR A 1 1.18 -27.69 -47.26
C THR A 1 2.32 -26.68 -47.31
N SER A 2 2.43 -25.81 -46.31
CA SER A 2 3.46 -24.76 -46.27
C SER A 2 4.86 -25.38 -46.09
N PRO A 3 5.88 -24.94 -46.83
CA PRO A 3 7.23 -25.47 -46.69
C PRO A 3 7.83 -25.05 -45.34
N MET A 4 8.39 -26.01 -44.61
CA MET A 4 9.05 -25.79 -43.33
C MET A 4 10.30 -24.94 -43.58
N LYS A 5 10.35 -23.75 -42.97
CA LYS A 5 11.44 -22.78 -43.12
C LYS A 5 12.73 -23.40 -42.59
N SER A 6 13.73 -23.57 -43.46
CA SER A 6 15.04 -24.13 -43.07
C SER A 6 15.74 -23.21 -42.06
N LEU A 7 16.19 -23.78 -40.95
CA LEU A 7 16.96 -23.06 -39.93
C LEU A 7 18.33 -22.61 -40.50
N PRO A 8 18.91 -21.50 -39.98
CA PRO A 8 20.22 -21.03 -40.41
C PRO A 8 21.26 -22.14 -40.29
N ARG A 9 22.12 -22.27 -41.32
CA ARG A 9 23.11 -23.36 -41.41
C ARG A 9 24.15 -23.34 -40.29
N ASP A 10 24.29 -22.23 -39.58
CA ASP A 10 25.25 -22.05 -38.48
C ASP A 10 24.70 -22.52 -37.12
N MET A 11 23.44 -22.96 -37.05
CA MET A 11 22.86 -23.54 -35.82
C MET A 11 23.11 -25.05 -35.79
N ILE A 12 24.19 -25.45 -35.12
CA ILE A 12 24.49 -26.85 -34.84
C ILE A 12 23.79 -27.22 -33.53
N PHE A 13 22.74 -28.04 -33.62
CA PHE A 13 22.06 -28.59 -32.45
C PHE A 13 22.58 -29.99 -32.16
N GLU A 14 22.80 -30.28 -30.88
CA GLU A 14 23.22 -31.61 -30.43
C GLU A 14 22.06 -32.63 -30.43
N GLN A 15 20.81 -32.15 -30.42
CA GLN A 15 19.57 -32.92 -30.50
C GLN A 15 18.66 -32.35 -31.58
N ASP A 16 17.64 -33.13 -32.00
CA ASP A 16 16.65 -32.62 -32.95
C ASP A 16 15.94 -31.38 -32.40
N PRO A 17 15.82 -30.28 -33.17
CA PRO A 17 15.21 -29.04 -32.70
C PRO A 17 13.79 -29.19 -32.10
N ALA A 18 13.01 -30.18 -32.55
CA ALA A 18 11.68 -30.43 -31.99
C ALA A 18 11.77 -30.96 -30.56
N GLN A 19 12.72 -31.85 -30.27
CA GLN A 19 12.95 -32.39 -28.91
C GLN A 19 13.41 -31.31 -27.94
N ILE A 20 14.28 -30.41 -28.40
CA ILE A 20 14.73 -29.26 -27.61
C ILE A 20 13.55 -28.37 -27.26
N LEU A 21 12.68 -28.07 -28.24
CA LEU A 21 11.50 -27.24 -28.03
C LEU A 21 10.50 -27.89 -27.08
N GLU A 22 10.29 -29.20 -27.19
CA GLU A 22 9.38 -29.97 -26.33
C GLU A 22 9.82 -29.94 -24.85
N ALA A 23 11.13 -29.94 -24.59
CA ALA A 23 11.67 -29.78 -23.24
C ALA A 23 11.67 -28.32 -22.76
N LEU A 24 11.94 -27.36 -23.65
CA LEU A 24 12.10 -25.95 -23.30
C LEU A 24 10.75 -25.26 -23.04
N LEU A 25 9.71 -25.60 -23.81
CA LEU A 25 8.42 -24.92 -23.73
C LEU A 25 7.78 -25.03 -22.33
N PRO A 26 7.73 -26.20 -21.68
CA PRO A 26 7.19 -26.31 -20.31
C PRO A 26 8.05 -25.55 -19.29
N LEU A 27 9.38 -25.60 -19.41
CA LEU A 27 10.30 -24.88 -18.52
C LEU A 27 10.12 -23.37 -18.62
N TYR A 28 9.97 -22.86 -19.84
CA TYR A 28 9.71 -21.45 -20.09
C TYR A 28 8.38 -21.02 -19.47
N LEU A 29 7.28 -21.75 -19.75
CA LEU A 29 5.96 -21.42 -19.22
C LEU A 29 5.92 -21.47 -17.69
N ASN A 30 6.55 -22.48 -17.08
CA ASN A 30 6.67 -22.58 -15.62
C ASN A 30 7.43 -21.40 -15.02
N ASN A 31 8.54 -20.97 -15.64
CA ASN A 31 9.28 -19.80 -15.20
C ASN A 31 8.47 -18.50 -15.35
N GLN A 32 7.75 -18.34 -16.47
CA GLN A 32 6.91 -17.17 -16.69
C GLN A 32 5.80 -17.08 -15.65
N LEU A 33 5.14 -18.20 -15.35
CA LEU A 33 4.10 -18.25 -14.32
C LEU A 33 4.68 -17.95 -12.93
N LEU A 34 5.79 -18.58 -12.56
CA LEU A 34 6.44 -18.34 -11.27
C LEU A 34 6.83 -16.87 -11.11
N ARG A 35 7.40 -16.27 -12.15
CA ARG A 35 7.78 -14.85 -12.12
C ARG A 35 6.56 -13.95 -11.95
N ALA A 36 5.48 -14.19 -12.70
CA ALA A 36 4.24 -13.42 -12.58
C ALA A 36 3.65 -13.50 -11.16
N LEU A 37 3.68 -14.67 -10.52
CA LEU A 37 3.22 -14.84 -9.15
C LEU A 37 4.10 -14.07 -8.15
N GLN A 38 5.42 -14.11 -8.32
CA GLN A 38 6.36 -13.38 -7.47
C GLN A 38 6.21 -11.86 -7.62
N GLU A 39 6.10 -11.37 -8.86
CA GLU A 39 5.85 -9.95 -9.17
C GLU A 39 4.51 -9.49 -8.58
N SER A 40 3.46 -10.31 -8.67
CA SER A 40 2.15 -10.01 -8.08
C SER A 40 2.21 -9.92 -6.55
N ALA A 41 2.90 -10.85 -5.89
CA ALA A 41 3.05 -10.85 -4.44
C ALA A 41 3.87 -9.64 -3.95
N ALA A 42 4.97 -9.31 -4.64
CA ALA A 42 5.76 -8.11 -4.34
C ALA A 42 4.93 -6.82 -4.53
N SER A 43 4.16 -6.75 -5.62
CA SER A 43 3.28 -5.60 -5.90
C SER A 43 2.18 -5.43 -4.85
N GLU A 44 1.59 -6.54 -4.38
CA GLU A 44 0.59 -6.55 -3.31
C GLU A 44 1.18 -6.03 -1.99
N LEU A 45 2.37 -6.50 -1.62
CA LEU A 45 3.06 -6.03 -0.42
C LEU A 45 3.40 -4.54 -0.51
N ALA A 46 3.90 -4.08 -1.66
CA ALA A 46 4.20 -2.67 -1.90
C ALA A 46 2.95 -1.81 -1.79
N ALA A 47 1.85 -2.21 -2.45
CA ALA A 47 0.57 -1.51 -2.38
C ALA A 47 0.03 -1.46 -0.94
N ARG A 48 0.15 -2.56 -0.20
CA ARG A 48 -0.24 -2.64 1.21
C ARG A 48 0.59 -1.69 2.08
N MET A 49 1.90 -1.63 1.89
CA MET A 49 2.77 -0.70 2.61
C MET A 49 2.40 0.76 2.34
N THR A 50 2.17 1.13 1.08
CA THR A 50 1.71 2.49 0.72
C THR A 50 0.36 2.81 1.34
N ALA A 51 -0.60 1.88 1.28
CA ALA A 51 -1.91 2.08 1.89
C ALA A 51 -1.83 2.27 3.41
N MET A 52 -0.99 1.50 4.09
CA MET A 52 -0.77 1.63 5.54
C MET A 52 -0.03 2.91 5.92
N ASN A 53 0.92 3.36 5.10
CA ASN A 53 1.58 4.65 5.30
C ASN A 53 0.57 5.80 5.21
N ASN A 54 -0.27 5.81 4.16
CA ASN A 54 -1.34 6.79 4.01
C ASN A 54 -2.34 6.74 5.18
N ALA A 55 -2.70 5.55 5.65
CA ALA A 55 -3.57 5.40 6.82
C ALA A 55 -2.94 5.99 8.09
N SER A 56 -1.63 5.83 8.26
CA SER A 56 -0.88 6.37 9.42
C SER A 56 -0.77 7.90 9.37
N GLU A 57 -0.56 8.47 8.19
CA GLU A 57 -0.58 9.92 7.95
C GLU A 57 -1.97 10.50 8.26
N ASN A 58 -3.03 9.89 7.71
CA ASN A 58 -4.41 10.31 7.97
C ASN A 58 -4.78 10.24 9.47
N ALA A 59 -4.33 9.18 10.17
CA ALA A 59 -4.54 9.06 11.61
C ALA A 59 -3.80 10.16 12.39
N SER A 60 -2.58 10.50 11.97
CA SER A 60 -1.79 11.59 12.59
C SER A 60 -2.46 12.94 12.43
N ASP A 61 -3.02 13.23 11.24
CA ASP A 61 -3.78 14.45 10.98
C ASP A 61 -5.05 14.52 11.82
N LEU A 62 -5.77 13.39 11.97
CA LEU A 62 -6.94 13.31 12.84
C LEU A 62 -6.57 13.58 14.31
N ILE A 63 -5.49 12.98 14.80
CA ILE A 63 -4.99 13.21 16.17
C ILE A 63 -4.69 14.70 16.37
N ARG A 64 -4.02 15.35 15.43
CA ARG A 64 -3.71 16.79 15.50
C ARG A 64 -4.99 17.63 15.58
N SER A 65 -5.95 17.34 14.71
CA SER A 65 -7.24 18.05 14.67
C SER A 65 -8.00 17.90 15.99
N LEU A 66 -8.14 16.66 16.48
CA LEU A 66 -8.82 16.37 17.73
C LEU A 66 -8.10 16.99 18.93
N THR A 67 -6.77 17.03 18.94
CA THR A 67 -5.99 17.67 20.00
C THR A 67 -6.25 19.18 20.04
N LEU A 68 -6.36 19.84 18.89
CA LEU A 68 -6.72 21.26 18.82
C LEU A 68 -8.14 21.49 19.35
N THR A 69 -9.11 20.67 18.93
CA THR A 69 -10.49 20.77 19.42
C THR A 69 -10.59 20.51 20.92
N TYR A 70 -9.88 19.50 21.43
CA TYR A 70 -9.81 19.20 22.85
C TYR A 70 -9.28 20.39 23.66
N ASN A 71 -8.18 21.01 23.22
CA ASN A 71 -7.62 22.15 23.92
C ASN A 71 -8.54 23.37 23.90
N LYS A 72 -9.25 23.63 22.79
CA LYS A 72 -10.27 24.68 22.72
C LYS A 72 -11.43 24.42 23.68
N ALA A 73 -11.97 23.20 23.69
CA ALA A 73 -13.05 22.81 24.59
C ALA A 73 -12.61 22.92 26.06
N ARG A 74 -11.38 22.50 26.37
CA ARG A 74 -10.79 22.63 27.71
C ARG A 74 -10.71 24.10 28.16
N GLN A 75 -10.24 25.00 27.28
CA GLN A 75 -10.17 26.42 27.60
C GLN A 75 -11.56 27.03 27.81
N ALA A 76 -12.52 26.69 26.95
CA ALA A 76 -13.90 27.16 27.11
C ALA A 76 -14.52 26.70 28.44
N ALA A 77 -14.29 25.44 28.84
CA ALA A 77 -14.73 24.92 30.12
C ALA A 77 -14.10 25.66 31.31
N ILE A 78 -12.79 25.91 31.28
CA ILE A 78 -12.11 26.70 32.33
C ILE A 78 -12.69 28.11 32.41
N THR A 79 -12.90 28.78 31.28
CA THR A 79 -13.51 30.12 31.26
C THR A 79 -14.93 30.09 31.82
N GLN A 80 -15.72 29.07 31.48
CA GLN A 80 -17.08 28.90 32.00
C GLN A 80 -17.09 28.72 33.52
N GLU A 81 -16.23 27.85 34.06
CA GLU A 81 -16.09 27.66 35.51
C GLU A 81 -15.69 28.95 36.23
N ILE A 82 -14.75 29.72 35.66
CA ILE A 82 -14.34 31.02 36.23
C ILE A 82 -15.52 32.01 36.25
N LEU A 83 -16.29 32.08 35.17
CA LEU A 83 -17.47 32.95 35.08
C LEU A 83 -18.53 32.57 36.11
N GLU A 84 -18.77 31.27 36.31
CA GLU A 84 -19.70 30.76 37.31
C GLU A 84 -19.24 31.09 38.74
N VAL A 85 -17.95 30.91 39.05
CA VAL A 85 -17.39 31.27 40.36
C VAL A 85 -17.47 32.78 40.61
N SER A 86 -17.13 33.61 39.62
CA SER A 86 -17.18 35.07 39.76
C SER A 86 -18.62 35.57 39.93
N GLY A 87 -19.55 35.10 39.09
CA GLY A 87 -20.96 35.49 39.19
C GLY A 87 -21.62 35.02 40.48
N GLY A 88 -21.26 33.82 40.96
CA GLY A 88 -21.71 33.32 42.26
C GLY A 88 -21.17 34.14 43.43
N ALA A 89 -19.91 34.59 43.38
CA ALA A 89 -19.32 35.45 44.41
C ALA A 89 -19.95 36.86 44.42
N GLU A 90 -20.24 37.43 43.26
CA GLU A 90 -20.93 38.72 43.13
C GLU A 90 -22.37 38.66 43.67
N ALA A 91 -23.08 37.57 43.41
CA ALA A 91 -24.44 37.35 43.92
C ALA A 91 -24.54 37.21 45.45
N LEU A 92 -23.41 36.96 46.14
CA LEU A 92 -23.33 36.91 47.61
C LEU A 92 -23.00 38.27 48.25
N ASN A 93 -22.49 39.23 47.46
CA ASN A 93 -22.11 40.58 47.92
C ASN A 93 -23.21 41.64 47.69
N GLY A 94 -24.21 41.34 46.86
CA GLY A 94 -25.42 42.16 46.66
C GLY A 94 -26.60 41.66 47.48
#